data_AF-A0A4U0YT24-F1
#
_entry.id   AF-A0A4U0YT24-F1
#
_cell.length_a   1.000
_cell.length_b   1.000
_cell.length_c   1.000
_cell.angle_alpha   90.00
_cell.angle_beta   90.00
_cell.angle_gamma   90.00
#
_symmetry.space_group_name_H-M   'P 1'
#
loop_
_entity.id
_entity.type
_entity.pdbx_description
1 polymer ?
#
loop_
_entity_poly.entity_id
_entity_poly.type
_entity_poly.pdbx_seq_one_letter_code
_entity_poly.pdbx_strand_id
1 'polypeptide(L)' 'MAAEKFDVQAEVTRSIIAAIEAGCPPWRKPWTGDKGGAPLPLRSTGEAYRVRPEQSPYH' A
#
# COMPACT_ATOMS: atom_id res chain seq x y z
N MET A 1 15.53 11.51 37.98
CA MET A 1 14.58 11.45 36.85
C MET A 1 14.75 10.08 36.24
N ALA A 2 13.82 9.14 36.47
CA ALA A 2 13.93 7.81 35.91
C ALA A 2 13.72 7.90 34.40
N ALA A 3 14.65 7.37 33.61
CA ALA A 3 14.49 7.30 32.17
C ALA A 3 13.23 6.48 31.86
N GLU A 4 12.26 7.10 31.20
CA GLU A 4 11.07 6.39 30.74
C GLU A 4 11.52 5.23 29.84
N LYS A 5 11.05 4.03 30.20
CA LYS A 5 11.28 2.83 29.40
C LYS A 5 10.59 3.04 28.06
N PHE A 6 11.34 2.91 26.98
CA PHE A 6 10.77 3.00 25.63
C PHE A 6 9.66 1.95 25.47
N ASP A 7 8.42 2.42 25.35
CA ASP A 7 7.26 1.58 25.13
C ASP A 7 7.04 1.43 23.62
N VAL A 8 7.52 0.30 23.10
CA VAL A 8 7.37 -0.09 21.69
C VAL A 8 5.89 -0.12 21.28
N GLN A 9 4.99 -0.55 22.16
CA GLN A 9 3.56 -0.68 21.83
C GLN A 9 2.92 0.70 21.70
N ALA A 10 3.27 1.63 22.59
CA ALA A 10 2.80 3.01 22.52
C ALA A 10 3.28 3.70 21.23
N GLU A 11 4.54 3.50 20.84
CA GLU A 11 5.10 4.08 19.62
C GLU A 11 4.42 3.54 18.35
N VAL A 12 4.24 2.21 18.28
CA VAL A 12 3.53 1.58 17.16
C VAL A 12 2.08 2.07 17.08
N THR A 13 1.40 2.21 18.22
CA THR A 13 0.00 2.69 18.28
C THR A 13 -0.11 4.12 17.75
N ARG A 14 0.77 5.03 18.19
CA ARG A 14 0.80 6.42 17.69
C ARG A 14 1.06 6.48 16.19
N SER A 15 1.98 5.65 15.70
CA SER A 15 2.32 5.55 14.28
C SER A 15 1.11 5.13 13.43
N ILE A 16 0.33 4.17 13.93
CA ILE A 16 -0.89 3.69 13.26
C ILE A 16 -1.97 4.78 13.26
N ILE A 17 -2.21 5.45 14.39
CA ILE A 17 -3.21 6.53 14.50
C ILE A 17 -2.87 7.66 13.53
N ALA A 18 -1.61 8.12 13.49
CA ALA A 18 -1.17 9.17 12.58
C ALA A 18 -1.38 8.80 11.10
N ALA A 19 -1.13 7.54 10.73
CA ALA A 19 -1.38 7.06 9.36
C ALA A 19 -2.88 7.02 9.01
N ILE A 20 -3.75 6.68 9.97
CA ILE A 20 -5.21 6.70 9.79
C ILE A 20 -5.71 8.16 9.63
N GLU A 21 -5.24 9.08 10.49
CA GLU A 21 -5.59 10.50 10.43
C GLU A 21 -5.13 11.16 9.13
N ALA A 22 -3.99 10.73 8.59
CA ALA A 22 -3.50 11.14 7.28
C ALA A 22 -4.31 10.58 6.10
N GLY A 23 -5.37 9.80 6.34
CA GLY A 23 -6.21 9.21 5.30
C GLY A 23 -5.55 8.07 4.53
N CYS A 24 -4.38 7.61 4.98
CA CYS A 24 -3.62 6.49 4.42
C CYS A 24 -3.52 5.37 5.47
N PRO A 25 -4.63 4.67 5.79
CA PRO A 25 -4.56 3.57 6.73
C PRO A 25 -3.53 2.57 6.22
N PRO A 26 -2.56 2.13 7.05
CA PRO A 26 -1.39 1.39 6.59
C PRO A 26 -1.72 0.04 5.94
N TRP A 27 -2.93 -0.47 6.17
CA TRP A 27 -3.49 -1.67 5.52
C TRP A 27 -4.14 -1.39 4.15
N ARG A 28 -4.42 -0.13 3.79
CA ARG A 28 -4.56 0.26 2.38
C ARG A 28 -3.16 0.43 1.81
N LYS A 29 -2.54 -0.67 1.39
CA LYS A 29 -1.45 -0.57 0.42
C LYS A 29 -1.94 0.30 -0.75
N PRO A 30 -1.19 1.33 -1.15
CA PRO A 30 -1.29 1.84 -2.50
C PRO A 30 -0.63 0.77 -3.38
N TRP A 31 -1.38 -0.28 -3.72
CA TRP A 31 -1.09 -1.06 -4.93
C TRP A 31 -1.42 -0.26 -6.20
N THR A 32 -1.75 1.02 -6.02
CA THR A 32 -1.69 2.04 -7.05
C THR A 32 -0.24 2.13 -7.48
N GLY A 33 0.11 1.31 -8.47
CA GLY A 33 1.42 1.22 -9.12
C GLY A 33 1.73 2.50 -9.88
N ASP A 34 1.84 3.60 -9.14
CA ASP A 34 1.97 4.95 -9.68
C ASP A 34 3.38 5.28 -10.16
N LYS A 35 4.27 4.28 -10.17
CA LYS A 35 5.54 4.32 -10.89
C LYS A 35 5.82 2.95 -11.49
N GLY A 36 5.23 2.69 -12.66
CA GLY A 36 5.57 1.56 -13.52
C GLY A 36 5.32 0.21 -12.85
N GLY A 37 4.07 -0.24 -12.84
CA GLY A 37 3.77 -1.63 -12.51
C GLY A 37 4.66 -2.58 -13.34
N ALA A 38 5.09 -3.69 -12.73
CA ALA A 38 5.74 -4.76 -13.47
C ALA A 38 4.90 -5.06 -14.72
N PRO A 39 5.52 -5.26 -15.90
CA PRO A 39 4.77 -5.55 -17.11
C PRO A 39 3.83 -6.71 -16.84
N LEU A 40 2.57 -6.58 -17.27
CA LEU A 40 1.60 -7.67 -17.20
C LEU A 40 2.27 -8.95 -17.72
N PRO A 41 2.11 -10.10 -17.02
CA PRO A 41 2.62 -11.35 -17.53
C PRO A 41 2.21 -11.55 -18.98
N LEU A 42 3.13 -12.07 -19.79
CA LEU A 42 2.84 -12.38 -21.19
C LEU A 42 2.16 -13.75 -21.28
N ARG A 43 1.28 -13.89 -22.26
CA ARG A 43 0.79 -15.18 -22.73
C ARG A 43 1.93 -15.96 -23.38
N SER A 44 1.73 -17.26 -23.61
CA SER A 44 2.69 -18.08 -24.37
C SER A 44 2.96 -17.56 -25.78
N THR A 45 2.05 -16.75 -26.34
CA THR A 45 2.17 -16.07 -27.63
C THR A 45 2.91 -14.72 -27.56
N GLY A 46 3.33 -14.27 -26.37
CA GLY A 46 4.00 -12.98 -26.17
C GLY A 46 3.06 -11.78 -26.00
N GLU A 47 1.74 -11.97 -26.07
CA GLU A 47 0.77 -10.90 -25.85
C GLU A 47 0.49 -10.68 -24.34
N ALA A 48 0.40 -9.43 -23.89
CA ALA A 48 0.01 -9.12 -22.51
C ALA A 48 -1.42 -9.58 -22.20
N TYR A 49 -1.67 -10.03 -20.97
CA TYR A 49 -3.04 -10.28 -20.50
C TYR A 49 -3.85 -8.96 -20.43
N ARG A 50 -5.15 -9.01 -20.79
CA ARG A 50 -6.05 -7.85 -20.72
C ARG A 50 -6.67 -7.78 -19.33
N VAL A 51 -6.64 -6.59 -18.72
CA VAL A 51 -7.35 -6.30 -17.47
C VAL A 51 -8.83 -6.09 -17.78
N ARG A 52 -9.72 -6.61 -16.92
CA ARG A 52 -11.17 -6.36 -17.02
C ARG A 52 -11.44 -4.85 -16.80
N PRO A 53 -12.19 -4.16 -17.68
CA PRO A 53 -12.40 -2.71 -17.57
C PRO A 53 -12.98 -2.27 -16.21
N GLU A 54 -13.87 -3.08 -15.65
CA GLU A 54 -14.59 -2.81 -14.40
C GLU A 54 -13.71 -2.90 -13.13
N GLN A 55 -12.45 -3.30 -13.25
CA GLN A 55 -11.51 -3.40 -12.12
C GLN A 55 -10.38 -2.36 -12.16
N SER A 56 -10.43 -1.40 -13.09
CA SER A 56 -9.50 -0.27 -13.09
C SER A 56 -10.13 0.91 -12.34
N PRO A 57 -9.65 1.28 -11.13
CA PRO A 57 -10.14 2.45 -10.41
C PRO A 57 -9.61 3.79 -10.99
N TYR A 58 -9.11 3.79 -12.22
CA TYR A 58 -8.54 4.96 -12.88
C TYR A 58 -9.24 5.21 -14.22
N HIS A 59 -10.17 6.16 -14.19
CA HIS A 59 -10.57 6.99 -15.31
C HIS A 59 -10.28 8.44 -14.96
#